data_AF-A0A661G100-F1
#
_entry.id   AF-A0A661G100-F1
#
_cell.length_a   1.000
_cell.length_b   1.000
_cell.length_c   1.000
_cell.angle_alpha   90.00
_cell.angle_beta   90.00
_cell.angle_gamma   90.00
#
_symmetry.space_group_name_H-M   'P 1'
#
loop_
_entity.id
_entity.type
_entity.pdbx_description
1 polymer ?
#
loop_
_entity_poly.entity_id
_entity_poly.type
_entity_poly.pdbx_seq_one_letter_code
_entity_poly.pdbx_strand_id
1 'polypeptide(L)'
;TSAPSGKRDWNQDVFDLYEKRLETDREEWRETELARLTGTKLRLPVDAYAGTYRSIVNGDIEITISDGELSLHLAMGSYKMSHWHQDTFLIVDDDWEFGSQAVFAFDTDGSISSFGFFDDAFIRVNTAGH
;
A
#
# COMPACT_ATOMS: atom_id res chain seq x y z
N THR A 1 -49.95 27.84 -16.25
CA THR A 1 -49.38 26.47 -16.27
C THR A 1 -47.97 26.57 -15.73
N SER A 2 -47.73 26.14 -14.48
CA SER A 2 -46.40 26.22 -13.86
C SER A 2 -45.47 25.15 -14.43
N ALA A 3 -44.25 25.55 -14.78
CA ALA A 3 -43.17 24.63 -15.13
C ALA A 3 -42.66 23.89 -13.87
N PRO A 4 -42.26 22.61 -13.97
CA PRO A 4 -41.76 21.87 -12.82
C PRO A 4 -40.33 22.32 -12.48
N SER A 5 -40.16 23.03 -11.36
CA SER A 5 -38.85 23.23 -10.75
C SER A 5 -38.49 22.00 -9.92
N GLY A 6 -38.08 20.91 -10.58
CA GLY A 6 -37.48 19.77 -9.87
C GLY A 6 -36.16 20.24 -9.25
N LYS A 7 -36.15 20.46 -7.92
CA LYS A 7 -34.88 20.67 -7.20
C LYS A 7 -34.08 19.38 -7.32
N ARG A 8 -32.98 19.44 -8.06
CA ARG A 8 -31.97 18.38 -8.12
C ARG A 8 -31.54 18.02 -6.69
N ASP A 9 -31.65 16.75 -6.34
CA ASP A 9 -31.22 16.25 -5.03
C ASP A 9 -29.72 15.98 -5.07
N TRP A 10 -28.95 17.00 -4.73
CA TRP A 10 -27.50 16.92 -4.71
C TRP A 10 -26.97 15.91 -3.68
N ASN A 11 -27.73 15.61 -2.61
CA ASN A 11 -27.30 14.64 -1.61
C ASN A 11 -27.39 13.23 -2.19
N GLN A 12 -28.49 12.91 -2.88
CA GLN A 12 -28.65 11.62 -3.55
C GLN A 12 -27.62 11.45 -4.66
N ASP A 13 -27.43 12.47 -5.50
CA ASP A 13 -26.43 12.42 -6.57
C ASP A 13 -25.00 12.19 -6.05
N VAL A 14 -24.63 12.85 -4.95
CA VAL A 14 -23.30 12.67 -4.32
C VAL A 14 -23.20 11.28 -3.70
N PHE A 15 -24.23 10.82 -2.99
CA PHE A 15 -24.27 9.46 -2.44
C PHE A 15 -24.09 8.40 -3.53
N ASP A 16 -24.84 8.51 -4.63
CA ASP A 16 -24.76 7.57 -5.75
C ASP A 16 -23.37 7.58 -6.41
N LEU A 17 -22.71 8.75 -6.47
CA LEU A 17 -21.34 8.87 -6.96
C LEU A 17 -20.34 8.13 -6.04
N TYR A 18 -20.48 8.26 -4.73
CA TYR A 18 -19.64 7.54 -3.76
C TYR A 18 -19.86 6.03 -3.81
N GLU A 19 -21.12 5.57 -3.82
CA GLU A 19 -21.45 4.15 -3.92
C GLU A 19 -20.86 3.52 -5.19
N LYS A 20 -21.03 4.18 -6.33
CA LYS A 20 -20.45 3.70 -7.60
C LYS A 20 -18.93 3.62 -7.55
N ARG A 21 -18.27 4.56 -6.86
CA ARG A 21 -16.82 4.55 -6.70
C ARG A 21 -16.39 3.35 -5.84
N LEU A 22 -17.02 3.14 -4.69
CA LEU A 22 -16.74 2.00 -3.82
C LEU A 22 -16.97 0.66 -4.53
N GLU A 23 -18.01 0.56 -5.35
CA GLU A 23 -18.29 -0.65 -6.12
C GLU A 23 -17.21 -0.92 -7.17
N THR A 24 -16.64 0.14 -7.77
CA THR A 24 -15.48 0.04 -8.67
C THR A 24 -14.24 -0.40 -7.91
N ASP A 25 -13.95 0.22 -6.76
CA ASP A 25 -12.79 -0.11 -5.92
C ASP A 25 -12.86 -1.56 -5.41
N ARG A 26 -14.06 -2.07 -5.06
CA ARG A 26 -14.28 -3.47 -4.71
C ARG A 26 -13.95 -4.43 -5.84
N GLU A 27 -14.35 -4.11 -7.07
CA GLU A 27 -14.06 -4.98 -8.23
C GLU A 27 -12.56 -4.97 -8.55
N GLU A 28 -11.91 -3.81 -8.53
CA GLU A 28 -10.45 -3.69 -8.72
C GLU A 28 -9.68 -4.47 -7.63
N TRP A 29 -10.13 -4.40 -6.38
CA TRP A 29 -9.57 -5.19 -5.30
C TRP A 29 -9.76 -6.69 -5.54
N ARG A 30 -10.97 -7.12 -5.93
CA ARG A 30 -11.27 -8.52 -6.26
C ARG A 30 -10.37 -9.05 -7.39
N GLU A 31 -10.15 -8.25 -8.43
CA GLU A 31 -9.22 -8.59 -9.52
C GLU A 31 -7.78 -8.72 -9.01
N THR A 32 -7.36 -7.82 -8.12
CA THR A 32 -6.04 -7.86 -7.47
C THR A 32 -5.85 -9.13 -6.63
N GLU A 33 -6.86 -9.52 -5.87
CA GLU A 33 -6.86 -10.76 -5.09
C GLU A 33 -6.79 -12.01 -5.99
N LEU A 34 -7.56 -12.03 -7.08
CA LEU A 34 -7.53 -13.13 -8.04
C LEU A 34 -6.20 -13.24 -8.78
N ALA A 35 -5.51 -12.11 -9.01
CA ALA A 35 -4.19 -12.08 -9.62
C ALA A 35 -3.06 -12.49 -8.65
N ARG A 36 -3.36 -12.70 -7.37
CA ARG A 36 -2.36 -13.13 -6.38
C ARG A 36 -1.75 -14.48 -6.79
N LEU A 37 -0.42 -14.54 -6.72
CA LEU A 37 0.34 -15.76 -6.96
C LEU A 37 0.54 -16.50 -5.64
N THR A 38 0.06 -17.73 -5.56
CA THR A 38 0.18 -18.57 -4.36
C THR A 38 1.50 -19.34 -4.33
N GLY A 39 1.95 -19.74 -3.13
CA GLY A 39 3.16 -20.54 -2.95
C GLY A 39 4.48 -19.84 -3.33
N THR A 40 4.45 -18.51 -3.46
CA THR A 40 5.64 -17.71 -3.70
C THR A 40 6.43 -17.52 -2.41
N LYS A 41 7.69 -17.11 -2.53
CA LYS A 41 8.60 -16.85 -1.41
C LYS A 41 9.31 -15.52 -1.61
N LEU A 42 9.71 -14.90 -0.50
CA LEU A 42 10.62 -13.76 -0.50
C LEU A 42 11.98 -14.20 -1.08
N ARG A 43 12.62 -13.31 -1.84
CA ARG A 43 13.99 -13.52 -2.36
C ARG A 43 15.04 -13.52 -1.26
N LEU A 44 14.83 -12.65 -0.26
CA LEU A 44 15.70 -12.49 0.90
C LEU A 44 14.96 -12.93 2.18
N PRO A 45 15.69 -13.24 3.26
CA PRO A 45 15.11 -13.33 4.61
C PRO A 45 14.28 -12.09 4.94
N VAL A 46 13.19 -12.25 5.68
CA VAL A 46 12.25 -11.16 5.97
C VAL A 46 12.90 -9.98 6.69
N ASP A 47 13.92 -10.22 7.51
CA ASP A 47 14.71 -9.20 8.21
C ASP A 47 15.47 -8.26 7.26
N ALA A 48 15.81 -8.71 6.04
CA ALA A 48 16.51 -7.88 5.07
C ALA A 48 15.66 -6.69 4.57
N TYR A 49 14.33 -6.79 4.67
CA TYR A 49 13.39 -5.75 4.24
C TYR A 49 13.27 -4.62 5.27
N ALA A 50 13.62 -4.87 6.54
CA ALA A 50 13.65 -3.86 7.60
C ALA A 50 14.79 -2.87 7.38
N GLY A 51 14.57 -1.59 7.69
CA GLY A 51 15.53 -0.50 7.62
C GLY A 51 14.90 0.84 7.28
N THR A 52 15.75 1.84 7.04
CA THR A 52 15.32 3.21 6.71
C THR A 52 15.17 3.38 5.20
N TYR A 53 14.07 4.01 4.81
CA TYR A 53 13.80 4.39 3.42
C TYR A 53 13.43 5.86 3.35
N ARG A 54 13.78 6.50 2.23
CA ARG A 54 13.49 7.91 1.98
C ARG A 54 12.56 8.07 0.79
N SER A 55 11.51 8.85 0.99
CA SER A 55 10.64 9.35 -0.08
C SER A 55 10.79 10.87 -0.23
N ILE A 56 10.49 11.39 -1.41
CA ILE A 56 10.42 12.84 -1.67
C ILE A 56 9.23 13.47 -0.93
N VAL A 57 8.13 12.73 -0.80
CA VAL A 57 6.87 13.18 -0.20
C VAL A 57 6.89 13.03 1.31
N ASN A 58 7.35 11.87 1.80
CA ASN A 58 7.25 11.49 3.21
C ASN A 58 8.57 11.66 3.99
N GLY A 59 9.69 11.94 3.33
CA GLY A 59 11.00 11.98 3.98
C GLY A 59 11.47 10.59 4.41
N ASP A 60 12.23 10.53 5.50
CA ASP A 60 12.71 9.26 6.06
C ASP A 60 11.61 8.55 6.84
N ILE A 61 11.40 7.28 6.52
CA ILE A 61 10.51 6.37 7.20
C ILE A 61 11.28 5.10 7.59
N GLU A 62 10.72 4.33 8.51
CA GLU A 62 11.34 3.09 8.99
C GLU A 62 10.42 1.90 8.75
N ILE A 63 11.01 0.80 8.30
CA ILE A 63 10.40 -0.52 8.38
C ILE A 63 11.13 -1.30 9.46
N THR A 64 10.42 -1.73 10.50
CA THR A 64 10.98 -2.58 11.56
C THR A 64 10.50 -4.02 11.43
N ILE A 65 11.16 -4.92 12.15
CA ILE A 65 10.75 -6.32 12.27
C ILE A 65 10.64 -6.73 13.74
N SER A 66 9.54 -7.38 14.09
CA SER A 66 9.35 -8.04 15.39
C SER A 66 8.66 -9.38 15.17
N ASP A 67 9.16 -10.44 15.82
CA ASP A 67 8.55 -11.78 15.76
C ASP A 67 8.32 -12.31 14.33
N GLY A 68 9.16 -11.89 13.37
CA GLY A 68 9.04 -12.27 11.96
C GLY A 68 8.01 -11.48 11.15
N GLU A 69 7.35 -10.48 11.75
CA GLU A 69 6.38 -9.59 11.10
C GLU A 69 7.00 -8.20 10.89
N LEU A 70 6.81 -7.65 9.69
CA LEU A 70 7.29 -6.31 9.34
C LEU A 70 6.26 -5.25 9.74
N SER A 71 6.72 -4.07 10.14
CA SER A 71 5.89 -2.90 10.42
C SER A 71 6.44 -1.66 9.71
N LEU A 72 5.61 -1.00 8.91
CA LEU A 72 5.92 0.28 8.26
C LEU A 72 5.53 1.44 9.18
N HIS A 73 6.47 2.32 9.50
CA HIS A 73 6.26 3.49 10.34
C HIS A 73 6.21 4.76 9.50
N LEU A 74 5.01 5.34 9.38
CA LEU A 74 4.76 6.64 8.77
C LEU A 74 4.47 7.68 9.85
N ALA A 75 4.49 8.96 9.48
CA ALA A 75 4.11 10.04 10.39
C ALA A 75 2.67 9.91 10.94
N MET A 76 1.81 9.25 10.17
CA MET A 76 0.39 9.03 10.50
C MET A 76 0.13 7.78 11.35
N GLY A 77 1.08 6.85 11.47
CA GLY A 77 0.84 5.59 12.14
C GLY A 77 1.84 4.49 11.80
N SER A 78 1.65 3.33 12.43
CA SER A 78 2.45 2.12 12.17
C SER A 78 1.55 1.02 11.64
N TYR A 79 1.93 0.43 10.53
CA TYR A 79 1.08 -0.51 9.78
C TYR A 79 1.78 -1.84 9.58
N LYS A 80 1.07 -2.92 9.88
CA LYS A 80 1.59 -4.28 9.70
C LYS A 80 1.74 -4.61 8.22
N MET A 81 2.81 -5.31 7.88
CA MET A 81 3.07 -5.77 6.52
C MET A 81 3.09 -7.30 6.49
N SER A 82 2.09 -7.89 5.84
CA SER A 82 1.99 -9.35 5.65
C SER A 82 2.49 -9.77 4.29
N HIS A 83 3.16 -10.92 4.16
CA HIS A 83 3.61 -11.39 2.85
C HIS A 83 2.41 -11.64 1.92
N TRP A 84 2.40 -10.96 0.78
CA TRP A 84 1.36 -11.12 -0.23
C TRP A 84 1.75 -12.18 -1.26
N HIS A 85 2.71 -11.84 -2.12
CA HIS A 85 3.35 -12.77 -3.05
C HIS A 85 4.69 -12.20 -3.52
N GLN A 86 5.61 -13.07 -3.95
CA GLN A 86 6.96 -12.69 -4.37
C GLN A 86 7.61 -11.76 -3.32
N ASP A 87 8.11 -10.59 -3.72
CA ASP A 87 8.68 -9.56 -2.85
C ASP A 87 7.68 -8.41 -2.63
N THR A 88 6.39 -8.74 -2.52
CA THR A 88 5.31 -7.81 -2.24
C THR A 88 4.69 -8.13 -0.90
N PHE A 89 4.43 -7.09 -0.12
CA PHE A 89 3.71 -7.17 1.15
C PHE A 89 2.37 -6.45 1.03
N LEU A 90 1.38 -6.96 1.74
CA LEU A 90 0.11 -6.28 1.93
C LEU A 90 0.13 -5.51 3.23
N ILE A 91 -0.24 -4.24 3.16
CA ILE A 91 -0.46 -3.35 4.28
C ILE A 91 -1.96 -3.22 4.47
N VAL A 92 -2.42 -3.54 5.67
CA VAL A 92 -3.83 -3.40 6.08
C VAL A 92 -3.90 -2.56 7.35
N ASP A 93 -4.95 -1.76 7.45
CA ASP A 93 -5.33 -1.00 8.64
C ASP A 93 -6.79 -1.31 8.98
N ASP A 94 -7.16 -1.22 10.26
CA ASP A 94 -8.51 -1.54 10.72
C ASP A 94 -9.57 -0.60 10.10
N ASP A 95 -9.18 0.63 9.71
CA ASP A 95 -10.06 1.60 9.07
C ASP A 95 -10.12 1.47 7.53
N TRP A 96 -9.35 0.56 6.92
CA TRP A 96 -9.30 0.41 5.46
C TRP A 96 -10.18 -0.73 4.97
N GLU A 97 -11.05 -0.46 3.99
CA GLU A 97 -11.85 -1.51 3.31
C GLU A 97 -10.95 -2.44 2.47
N PHE A 98 -9.83 -1.94 1.94
CA PHE A 98 -8.90 -2.68 1.08
C PHE A 98 -7.46 -2.53 1.56
N GLY A 99 -6.68 -3.61 1.39
CA GLY A 99 -5.24 -3.56 1.63
C GLY A 99 -4.50 -2.85 0.49
N SER A 100 -3.31 -2.34 0.80
CA SER A 100 -2.43 -1.71 -0.17
C SER A 100 -1.12 -2.47 -0.31
N GLN A 101 -0.64 -2.62 -1.53
CA GLN A 101 0.56 -3.40 -1.83
C GLN A 101 1.81 -2.54 -1.70
N ALA A 102 2.80 -3.04 -0.95
CA ALA A 102 4.16 -2.54 -0.93
C ALA A 102 5.04 -3.47 -1.76
N VAL A 103 5.50 -3.01 -2.93
CA VAL A 103 6.28 -3.81 -3.89
C VAL A 103 7.75 -3.45 -3.79
N PHE A 104 8.59 -4.41 -3.41
CA PHE A 104 10.04 -4.19 -3.28
C PHE A 104 10.77 -4.40 -4.62
N ALA A 105 11.75 -3.52 -4.86
CA ALA A 105 12.67 -3.60 -5.97
C ALA A 105 14.09 -3.88 -5.47
N PHE A 106 14.90 -4.45 -6.34
CA PHE A 106 16.25 -4.89 -6.04
C PHE A 106 17.25 -4.28 -7.01
N ASP A 107 18.45 -4.00 -6.52
CA ASP A 107 19.60 -3.63 -7.34
C ASP A 107 20.24 -4.85 -8.02
N THR A 108 21.18 -4.62 -8.92
CA THR A 108 21.86 -5.67 -9.69
C THR A 108 22.68 -6.64 -8.83
N ASP A 109 23.05 -6.23 -7.62
CA ASP A 109 23.77 -7.07 -6.64
C ASP A 109 22.83 -7.92 -5.77
N GLY A 110 21.51 -7.78 -5.97
CA GLY A 110 20.49 -8.49 -5.21
C GLY A 110 20.12 -7.85 -3.88
N SER A 111 20.65 -6.66 -3.56
CA SER A 111 20.20 -5.87 -2.41
C SER A 111 18.88 -5.15 -2.69
N ILE A 112 18.12 -4.80 -1.65
CA ILE A 112 16.87 -4.04 -1.79
C ILE A 112 17.21 -2.58 -2.07
N SER A 113 16.68 -2.05 -3.17
CA SER A 113 16.91 -0.68 -3.62
C SER A 113 15.78 0.27 -3.23
N SER A 114 14.53 -0.21 -3.26
CA SER A 114 13.36 0.60 -2.93
C SER A 114 12.12 -0.24 -2.68
N PHE A 115 11.04 0.38 -2.23
CA PHE A 115 9.69 -0.14 -2.41
C PHE A 115 8.73 0.95 -2.88
N GLY A 116 7.69 0.55 -3.61
CA GLY A 116 6.58 1.42 -3.99
C GLY A 116 5.38 1.23 -3.06
N PHE A 117 4.72 2.31 -2.67
CA PHE A 117 3.51 2.31 -1.83
C PHE A 117 2.70 3.59 -2.07
N PHE A 118 1.40 3.48 -2.37
CA PHE A 118 0.50 4.61 -2.72
C PHE A 118 1.10 5.64 -3.69
N ASP A 119 1.50 5.19 -4.89
CA ASP A 119 2.16 6.01 -5.93
C ASP A 119 3.47 6.71 -5.51
N ASP A 120 3.93 6.49 -4.28
CA ASP A 120 5.19 6.99 -3.75
C ASP A 120 6.27 5.92 -3.84
N ALA A 121 7.50 6.37 -3.98
CA ALA A 121 8.68 5.52 -4.07
C ALA A 121 9.62 5.81 -2.90
N PHE A 122 9.92 4.77 -2.13
CA PHE A 122 10.76 4.82 -0.95
C PHE A 122 12.10 4.17 -1.25
N ILE A 123 13.14 4.99 -1.40
CA ILE A 123 14.49 4.55 -1.73
C ILE A 123 15.21 4.12 -0.45
N ARG A 124 15.86 2.95 -0.47
CA ARG A 124 16.63 2.43 0.66
C ARG A 124 17.75 3.41 1.00
N VAL A 125 17.83 3.82 2.26
CA VAL A 125 18.95 4.64 2.74
C VAL A 125 20.09 3.71 3.12
N ASN A 126 21.14 3.71 2.32
CA ASN A 126 22.38 3.02 2.66
C ASN A 126 23.17 3.88 3.64
N THR A 127 23.14 3.52 4.93
CA THR A 127 24.06 4.09 5.90
C THR A 127 25.45 3.57 5.56
N ALA A 128 26.26 4.38 4.85
CA ALA A 128 27.68 4.11 4.75
C ALA A 128 28.23 4.08 6.18
N GLY A 129 28.70 2.91 6.61
CA GLY A 129 29.30 2.72 7.92
C GLY A 129 30.43 3.73 8.14
N HIS A 130 30.40 4.37 9.31
CA HIS A 130 31.55 5.08 9.87
C HIS A 130 32.70 4.11 10.14
#